data_AF-A0A5B7V6T3-F1
#
_entry.id   AF-A0A5B7V6T3-F1
#
_cell.length_a   1.000
_cell.length_b   1.000
_cell.length_c   1.000
_cell.angle_alpha   90.00
_cell.angle_beta   90.00
_cell.angle_gamma   90.00
#
_symmetry.space_group_name_H-M   'P 1'
#
loop_
_entity.id
_entity.type
_entity.pdbx_description
1 polymer ?
#
loop_
_entity_poly.entity_id
_entity_poly.type
_entity_poly.pdbx_seq_one_letter_code
_entity_poly.pdbx_strand_id
1 'polypeptide(L)'
;MTKGMHSTTRRRVLGAAVALSAAASLLGAASSSAVPPRGQAPRTEIVSTTEDGTRGNSHSYKPRSSYDGRYVAFETMASNLVPGDTNDTTDVLVRDRRTGTLTRVGVGDDGRQSKESVDLRALSGDGRVVGFDSRDPALAPGERPPAISHAYVRDLRSRHTEFVAIGPEGKLFEWSRLEALSGDGRYAAFFGYARIPGPPFYLATLYVRDRERGLTDVISEDLYPGPLMSDVSMSADGRHVAFRVYDHDRYGVASAVYVRDRRTGRLHHINHTPGDPQPVSDWYFEPSLSADGRFIAYVTNRDGLSAPNPHMLWEIFVHDLRTGRTVLASTAPDGGPLNKPARSPQISPEGRYVGYTTLACATGEPDCKQALYLRDLRRDGPEATRRITVAVDGGFPSHGAGAPAPAHGGCLVAFASPSTNLIPDHPEQIDDVYIRHLC
;
A
#
# COMPACT_ATOMS: atom_id res chain seq x y z
N MET A 1 63.88 11.91 -80.18
CA MET A 1 63.18 11.77 -81.49
C MET A 1 61.67 11.70 -81.24
N THR A 2 60.85 11.90 -82.28
CA THR A 2 59.42 11.50 -82.47
C THR A 2 58.61 10.99 -81.25
N LYS A 3 57.46 11.60 -80.91
CA LYS A 3 56.11 11.30 -81.48
C LYS A 3 55.79 9.78 -81.58
N GLY A 4 54.69 9.22 -81.07
CA GLY A 4 53.59 9.76 -80.25
C GLY A 4 52.20 9.57 -80.88
N MET A 5 51.28 8.87 -80.18
CA MET A 5 49.86 8.58 -80.53
C MET A 5 49.18 7.96 -79.28
N HIS A 6 47.86 8.00 -79.05
CA HIS A 6 46.76 8.88 -79.51
C HIS A 6 45.63 8.80 -78.44
N SER A 7 44.95 9.90 -78.09
CA SER A 7 43.58 10.23 -78.54
C SER A 7 42.51 9.12 -78.39
N THR A 8 41.32 9.32 -77.80
CA THR A 8 40.70 10.36 -76.93
C THR A 8 39.48 9.65 -76.22
N THR A 9 38.37 10.19 -75.65
CA THR A 9 37.76 11.54 -75.61
C THR A 9 36.69 11.70 -74.48
N ARG A 10 36.80 12.79 -73.69
CA ARG A 10 35.70 13.63 -73.11
C ARG A 10 34.72 13.00 -72.07
N ARG A 11 34.09 13.74 -71.13
CA ARG A 11 34.12 15.20 -70.77
C ARG A 11 33.55 15.46 -69.36
N ARG A 12 34.21 16.38 -68.61
CA ARG A 12 33.62 17.40 -67.69
C ARG A 12 32.93 16.93 -66.38
N VAL A 13 32.97 17.67 -65.25
CA VAL A 13 33.69 18.93 -64.93
C VAL A 13 34.10 19.00 -63.44
N LEU A 14 34.88 20.03 -63.09
CA LEU A 14 35.39 20.40 -61.76
C LEU A 14 34.27 20.49 -60.69
N GLY A 15 34.55 20.34 -59.38
CA GLY A 15 35.81 20.03 -58.68
C GLY A 15 35.90 20.70 -57.30
N ALA A 16 37.01 20.47 -56.57
CA ALA A 16 37.59 21.30 -55.48
C ALA A 16 36.72 21.69 -54.24
N ALA A 17 37.19 21.60 -52.98
CA ALA A 17 38.46 21.09 -52.44
C ALA A 17 38.37 20.84 -50.91
N VAL A 18 39.33 20.06 -50.37
CA VAL A 18 40.14 20.29 -49.14
C VAL A 18 39.49 21.12 -48.01
N ALA A 19 39.34 20.67 -46.76
CA ALA A 19 39.64 19.38 -46.08
C ALA A 19 38.79 19.31 -44.75
N LEU A 20 39.13 18.72 -43.59
CA LEU A 20 40.36 18.16 -42.98
C LEU A 20 39.99 17.06 -41.93
N SER A 21 40.96 16.63 -41.12
CA SER A 21 40.93 15.52 -40.16
C SER A 21 40.18 15.76 -38.83
N ALA A 22 39.48 14.74 -38.34
CA ALA A 22 39.62 14.21 -36.98
C ALA A 22 38.99 12.80 -36.88
N ALA A 23 39.50 11.94 -36.00
CA ALA A 23 38.88 10.64 -35.67
C ALA A 23 38.20 10.71 -34.29
N ALA A 24 37.04 10.07 -34.15
CA ALA A 24 36.33 9.96 -32.88
C ALA A 24 36.02 8.47 -32.60
N SER A 25 36.63 7.93 -31.55
CA SER A 25 36.47 6.53 -31.15
C SER A 25 35.13 6.29 -30.46
N LEU A 26 34.47 5.17 -30.77
CA LEU A 26 33.28 4.71 -30.07
C LEU A 26 33.62 4.29 -28.63
N LEU A 27 33.08 5.02 -27.65
CA LEU A 27 33.03 4.62 -26.24
C LEU A 27 31.59 4.85 -25.75
N GLY A 28 31.01 3.81 -25.13
CA GLY A 28 29.59 3.79 -24.80
C GLY A 28 29.22 4.72 -23.65
N ALA A 29 28.20 5.55 -23.84
CA ALA A 29 27.53 6.23 -22.73
C ALA A 29 26.70 5.20 -21.96
N ALA A 30 27.10 4.87 -20.73
CA ALA A 30 26.26 4.10 -19.83
C ALA A 30 25.02 4.93 -19.47
N SER A 31 23.82 4.37 -19.67
CA SER A 31 22.56 5.01 -19.27
C SER A 31 22.49 5.11 -17.75
N SER A 32 22.90 6.26 -17.20
CA SER A 32 22.81 6.51 -15.76
C SER A 32 21.35 6.57 -15.33
N SER A 33 20.99 5.76 -14.34
CA SER A 33 19.70 5.85 -13.65
C SER A 33 19.67 7.13 -12.83
N ALA A 34 19.24 8.23 -13.44
CA ALA A 34 19.15 9.52 -12.80
C ALA A 34 18.14 9.47 -11.64
N VAL A 35 18.65 9.57 -10.41
CA VAL A 35 17.85 9.94 -9.24
C VAL A 35 17.21 11.31 -9.54
N PRO A 36 15.89 11.51 -9.32
CA PRO A 36 15.25 12.78 -9.63
C PRO A 36 15.93 13.94 -8.87
N PRO A 37 16.11 15.11 -9.49
CA PRO A 37 16.79 16.24 -8.86
C PRO A 37 15.97 16.76 -7.68
N ARG A 38 16.56 16.71 -6.48
CA ARG A 38 15.96 17.29 -5.26
C ARG A 38 15.64 18.76 -5.50
N GLY A 39 14.35 19.11 -5.44
CA GLY A 39 13.88 20.48 -5.68
C GLY A 39 12.77 20.60 -6.73
N GLN A 40 12.29 19.50 -7.33
CA GLN A 40 11.07 19.55 -8.12
C GLN A 40 9.87 19.92 -7.23
N ALA A 41 9.01 20.82 -7.71
CA ALA A 41 7.83 21.24 -6.95
C ALA A 41 6.88 20.04 -6.69
N PRO A 42 6.26 19.93 -5.50
CA PRO A 42 5.34 18.84 -5.19
C PRO A 42 4.17 18.77 -6.18
N ARG A 43 4.00 17.61 -6.82
CA ARG A 43 3.02 17.38 -7.89
C ARG A 43 2.19 16.14 -7.63
N THR A 44 0.99 16.09 -8.20
CA THR A 44 0.12 14.90 -8.18
C THR A 44 0.14 14.25 -9.56
N GLU A 45 0.17 12.92 -9.62
CA GLU A 45 -0.15 12.14 -10.83
C GLU A 45 -1.33 11.20 -10.55
N ILE A 46 -2.07 10.85 -11.60
CA ILE A 46 -3.14 9.84 -11.57
C ILE A 46 -2.56 8.47 -11.95
N VAL A 47 -2.98 7.42 -11.23
CA VAL A 47 -2.52 6.04 -11.35
C VAL A 47 -3.57 5.16 -12.04
N SER A 48 -4.85 5.45 -11.82
CA SER A 48 -6.04 4.84 -12.42
C SER A 48 -6.28 5.32 -13.87
N THR A 49 -5.21 5.29 -14.67
CA THR A 49 -5.24 5.50 -16.13
C THR A 49 -4.64 4.29 -16.85
N THR A 50 -4.86 4.22 -18.16
CA THR A 50 -4.11 3.38 -19.11
C THR A 50 -2.68 3.92 -19.36
N GLU A 51 -1.89 3.22 -20.16
CA GLU A 51 -0.53 3.65 -20.54
C GLU A 51 -0.54 4.94 -21.40
N ASP A 52 -1.57 5.15 -22.22
CA ASP A 52 -1.78 6.36 -23.02
C ASP A 52 -2.44 7.54 -22.27
N GLY A 53 -2.80 7.35 -21.00
CA GLY A 53 -3.39 8.38 -20.15
C GLY A 53 -4.92 8.45 -20.17
N THR A 54 -5.61 7.56 -20.90
CA THR A 54 -7.07 7.40 -20.83
C THR A 54 -7.50 7.09 -19.38
N ARG A 55 -8.47 7.86 -18.86
CA ARG A 55 -9.02 7.70 -17.50
C ARG A 55 -9.97 6.51 -17.41
N GLY A 56 -10.13 5.95 -16.21
CA GLY A 56 -11.18 4.98 -15.91
C GLY A 56 -12.58 5.57 -16.15
N ASN A 57 -13.53 4.76 -16.63
CA ASN A 57 -14.94 5.09 -16.80
C ASN A 57 -15.79 4.88 -15.51
N SER A 58 -15.13 4.64 -14.36
CA SER A 58 -15.77 4.42 -13.06
C SER A 58 -14.73 4.53 -11.92
N HIS A 59 -15.18 4.40 -10.67
CA HIS A 59 -14.39 4.62 -9.45
C HIS A 59 -13.21 3.63 -9.31
N SER A 60 -12.07 4.13 -8.81
CA SER A 60 -10.86 3.38 -8.44
C SER A 60 -10.38 3.78 -7.04
N TYR A 61 -10.11 2.82 -6.15
CA TYR A 61 -9.98 3.07 -4.70
C TYR A 61 -9.10 2.04 -3.96
N LYS A 62 -8.91 2.27 -2.65
CA LYS A 62 -8.10 1.47 -1.70
C LYS A 62 -6.65 1.14 -2.19
N PRO A 63 -5.85 2.13 -2.62
CA PRO A 63 -4.50 1.85 -3.13
C PRO A 63 -3.55 1.26 -2.09
N ARG A 64 -2.64 0.40 -2.57
CA ARG A 64 -1.49 -0.12 -1.82
C ARG A 64 -0.24 0.01 -2.67
N SER A 65 0.86 0.50 -2.10
CA SER A 65 2.13 0.72 -2.81
C SER A 65 3.20 -0.29 -2.42
N SER A 66 4.07 -0.66 -3.37
CA SER A 66 5.36 -1.31 -3.06
C SER A 66 6.24 -0.39 -2.21
N TYR A 67 7.26 -0.95 -1.55
CA TYR A 67 8.16 -0.19 -0.68
C TYR A 67 8.94 0.88 -1.44
N ASP A 68 9.30 0.67 -2.71
CA ASP A 68 9.92 1.68 -3.57
C ASP A 68 8.91 2.66 -4.21
N GLY A 69 7.61 2.42 -4.02
CA GLY A 69 6.52 3.18 -4.62
C GLY A 69 6.42 3.03 -6.15
N ARG A 70 7.10 2.06 -6.77
CA ARG A 70 7.03 1.80 -8.23
C ARG A 70 5.72 1.14 -8.64
N TYR A 71 5.25 0.19 -7.84
CA TYR A 71 4.02 -0.55 -8.09
C TYR A 71 2.92 -0.03 -7.18
N VAL A 72 1.73 0.20 -7.75
CA VAL A 72 0.53 0.48 -6.95
C VAL A 72 -0.59 -0.46 -7.40
N ALA A 73 -1.10 -1.23 -6.44
CA ALA A 73 -2.30 -2.04 -6.57
C ALA A 73 -3.52 -1.24 -6.13
N PHE A 74 -4.66 -1.41 -6.80
CA PHE A 74 -5.93 -0.77 -6.44
C PHE A 74 -7.14 -1.62 -6.86
N GLU A 75 -8.28 -1.40 -6.19
CA GLU A 75 -9.58 -1.91 -6.63
C GLU A 75 -10.21 -0.91 -7.62
N THR A 76 -10.93 -1.39 -8.62
CA THR A 76 -11.62 -0.54 -9.61
C THR A 76 -12.95 -1.14 -10.06
N MET A 77 -13.85 -0.28 -10.50
CA MET A 77 -15.08 -0.64 -11.22
C MET A 77 -15.02 -0.24 -12.71
N ALA A 78 -13.84 0.16 -13.22
CA ALA A 78 -13.68 0.77 -14.53
C ALA A 78 -13.28 -0.23 -15.63
N SER A 79 -14.25 -0.61 -16.47
CA SER A 79 -14.13 -1.62 -17.52
C SER A 79 -13.28 -1.21 -18.74
N ASN A 80 -12.76 0.02 -18.79
CA ASN A 80 -11.89 0.48 -19.88
C ASN A 80 -10.39 0.54 -19.52
N LEU A 81 -9.99 0.19 -18.30
CA LEU A 81 -8.60 0.28 -17.84
C LEU A 81 -7.70 -0.88 -18.32
N VAL A 82 -8.27 -2.04 -18.66
CA VAL A 82 -7.54 -3.20 -19.22
C VAL A 82 -8.31 -3.77 -20.43
N PRO A 83 -7.64 -4.02 -21.58
CA PRO A 83 -8.30 -4.64 -22.73
C PRO A 83 -8.88 -6.01 -22.40
N GLY A 84 -10.16 -6.23 -22.77
CA GLY A 84 -10.84 -7.50 -22.52
C GLY A 84 -11.47 -7.61 -21.12
N ASP A 85 -11.71 -6.50 -20.43
CA ASP A 85 -12.73 -6.48 -19.38
C ASP A 85 -14.11 -6.81 -19.95
N THR A 86 -14.77 -7.83 -19.37
CA THR A 86 -16.09 -8.29 -19.78
C THR A 86 -16.86 -8.96 -18.63
N ASN A 87 -16.52 -8.68 -17.36
CA ASN A 87 -17.14 -9.37 -16.22
C ASN A 87 -18.13 -8.52 -15.41
N ASP A 88 -18.11 -7.19 -15.58
CA ASP A 88 -18.95 -6.22 -14.86
C ASP A 88 -18.85 -6.34 -13.32
N THR A 89 -17.70 -6.77 -12.78
CA THR A 89 -17.43 -6.86 -11.34
C THR A 89 -16.30 -5.93 -10.88
N THR A 90 -16.09 -5.80 -9.56
CA THR A 90 -14.92 -5.09 -9.03
C THR A 90 -13.66 -5.88 -9.32
N ASP A 91 -12.68 -5.21 -9.90
CA ASP A 91 -11.44 -5.77 -10.40
C ASP A 91 -10.24 -5.24 -9.60
N VAL A 92 -9.15 -6.01 -9.53
CA VAL A 92 -7.89 -5.54 -8.91
C VAL A 92 -6.83 -5.40 -9.98
N LEU A 93 -6.27 -4.19 -10.09
CA LEU A 93 -5.23 -3.84 -11.05
C LEU A 93 -3.94 -3.43 -10.34
N VAL A 94 -2.79 -3.67 -10.99
CA VAL A 94 -1.48 -3.11 -10.60
C VAL A 94 -0.90 -2.26 -11.72
N ARG A 95 -0.51 -1.02 -11.40
CA ARG A 95 0.25 -0.12 -12.27
C ARG A 95 1.75 -0.28 -12.00
N ASP A 96 2.54 -0.64 -13.01
CA ASP A 96 4.00 -0.41 -12.98
C ASP A 96 4.27 1.02 -13.46
N ARG A 97 4.59 1.93 -12.54
CA ARG A 97 4.80 3.36 -12.86
C ARG A 97 6.03 3.61 -13.73
N ARG A 98 6.94 2.63 -13.85
CA ARG A 98 8.13 2.75 -14.71
C ARG A 98 7.81 2.55 -16.18
N THR A 99 6.72 1.84 -16.51
CA THR A 99 6.28 1.59 -17.90
C THR A 99 4.94 2.24 -18.23
N GLY A 100 4.10 2.50 -17.23
CA GLY A 100 2.72 2.96 -17.40
C GLY A 100 1.71 1.80 -17.56
N THR A 101 2.19 0.56 -17.55
CA THR A 101 1.37 -0.62 -17.84
C THR A 101 0.50 -1.00 -16.65
N LEU A 102 -0.78 -1.31 -16.91
CA LEU A 102 -1.70 -1.94 -15.97
C LEU A 102 -1.73 -3.46 -16.15
N THR A 103 -1.90 -4.21 -15.05
CA THR A 103 -2.01 -5.67 -15.04
C THR A 103 -3.17 -6.10 -14.14
N ARG A 104 -4.14 -6.86 -14.67
CA ARG A 104 -5.23 -7.48 -13.90
C ARG A 104 -4.69 -8.60 -13.00
N VAL A 105 -5.13 -8.61 -11.75
CA VAL A 105 -4.74 -9.57 -10.71
C VAL A 105 -5.71 -10.74 -10.61
N GLY A 106 -7.00 -10.46 -10.77
CA GLY A 106 -8.12 -11.41 -10.71
C GLY A 106 -8.18 -12.38 -11.89
N VAL A 107 -7.13 -13.19 -12.08
CA VAL A 107 -6.93 -14.05 -13.25
C VAL A 107 -6.41 -15.42 -12.83
N GLY A 108 -6.89 -16.48 -13.47
CA GLY A 108 -6.31 -17.82 -13.37
C GLY A 108 -4.98 -17.96 -14.12
N ASP A 109 -4.36 -19.14 -13.99
CA ASP A 109 -3.12 -19.50 -14.72
C ASP A 109 -3.38 -19.76 -16.21
N ASP A 110 -4.62 -20.10 -16.55
CA ASP A 110 -5.17 -20.18 -17.90
C ASP A 110 -5.38 -18.80 -18.57
N GLY A 111 -5.18 -17.71 -17.84
CA GLY A 111 -5.44 -16.35 -18.31
C GLY A 111 -6.92 -15.93 -18.23
N ARG A 112 -7.80 -16.75 -17.66
CA ARG A 112 -9.23 -16.44 -17.50
C ARG A 112 -9.45 -15.43 -16.38
N GLN A 113 -10.14 -14.33 -16.67
CA GLN A 113 -10.58 -13.37 -15.65
C GLN A 113 -11.60 -13.99 -14.68
N SER A 114 -11.63 -13.47 -13.45
CA SER A 114 -12.65 -13.79 -12.44
C SER A 114 -14.06 -13.50 -12.97
N LYS A 115 -15.04 -14.32 -12.56
CA LYS A 115 -16.48 -14.06 -12.74
C LYS A 115 -17.15 -13.43 -11.51
N GLU A 116 -16.37 -13.22 -10.46
CA GLU A 116 -16.78 -12.68 -9.17
C GLU A 116 -15.92 -11.46 -8.83
N SER A 117 -16.42 -10.57 -7.97
CA SER A 117 -15.61 -9.44 -7.48
C SER A 117 -14.29 -9.92 -6.86
N VAL A 118 -13.25 -9.14 -7.09
CA VAL A 118 -11.90 -9.37 -6.58
C VAL A 118 -11.53 -8.21 -5.66
N ASP A 119 -11.16 -8.57 -4.45
CA ASP A 119 -11.05 -7.66 -3.31
C ASP A 119 -9.57 -7.49 -2.94
N LEU A 120 -9.00 -6.27 -2.98
CA LEU A 120 -7.58 -6.07 -2.68
C LEU A 120 -7.33 -6.22 -1.17
N ARG A 121 -6.42 -7.13 -0.82
CA ARG A 121 -6.04 -7.39 0.57
C ARG A 121 -4.60 -7.00 0.88
N ALA A 122 -3.64 -7.30 0.01
CA ALA A 122 -2.24 -6.98 0.22
C ALA A 122 -1.45 -6.78 -1.09
N LEU A 123 -0.31 -6.11 -0.99
CA LEU A 123 0.74 -6.06 -2.02
C LEU A 123 2.07 -6.30 -1.31
N SER A 124 2.94 -7.12 -1.87
CA SER A 124 4.28 -7.33 -1.31
C SER A 124 5.15 -6.08 -1.43
N GLY A 125 6.16 -5.97 -0.56
CA GLY A 125 7.10 -4.86 -0.55
C GLY A 125 7.88 -4.66 -1.87
N ASP A 126 8.15 -5.73 -2.62
CA ASP A 126 8.76 -5.71 -3.95
C ASP A 126 7.75 -5.44 -5.08
N GLY A 127 6.45 -5.39 -4.79
CA GLY A 127 5.37 -5.19 -5.76
C GLY A 127 5.07 -6.37 -6.68
N ARG A 128 5.73 -7.53 -6.49
CA ARG A 128 5.57 -8.72 -7.34
C ARG A 128 4.33 -9.53 -7.02
N VAL A 129 3.91 -9.56 -5.76
CA VAL A 129 2.93 -10.51 -5.23
C VAL A 129 1.73 -9.74 -4.71
N VAL A 130 0.55 -10.01 -5.27
CA VAL A 130 -0.70 -9.37 -4.88
C VAL A 130 -1.58 -10.36 -4.15
N GLY A 131 -2.06 -9.96 -2.99
CA GLY A 131 -2.97 -10.72 -2.16
C GLY A 131 -4.39 -10.19 -2.28
N PHE A 132 -5.36 -11.07 -2.50
CA PHE A 132 -6.75 -10.70 -2.74
C PHE A 132 -7.72 -11.76 -2.22
N ASP A 133 -8.97 -11.38 -2.00
CA ASP A 133 -10.06 -12.33 -1.77
C ASP A 133 -10.99 -12.39 -2.99
N SER A 134 -11.63 -13.54 -3.23
CA SER A 134 -12.74 -13.64 -4.19
C SER A 134 -13.63 -14.86 -3.92
N ARG A 135 -14.82 -14.87 -4.53
CA ARG A 135 -15.76 -16.01 -4.52
C ARG A 135 -15.53 -17.00 -5.66
N ASP A 136 -14.83 -16.61 -6.73
CA ASP A 136 -14.58 -17.49 -7.89
C ASP A 136 -13.63 -18.63 -7.45
N PRO A 137 -14.08 -19.90 -7.42
CA PRO A 137 -13.25 -21.02 -6.98
C PRO A 137 -12.23 -21.43 -8.05
N ALA A 138 -12.48 -21.12 -9.32
CA ALA A 138 -11.67 -21.53 -10.45
C ALA A 138 -10.54 -20.55 -10.77
N LEU A 139 -10.20 -19.62 -9.86
CA LEU A 139 -9.01 -18.77 -9.96
C LEU A 139 -7.72 -19.51 -9.64
N ALA A 140 -7.79 -20.64 -8.91
CA ALA A 140 -6.67 -21.53 -8.60
C ALA A 140 -7.12 -23.00 -8.67
N PRO A 141 -6.22 -23.98 -8.86
CA PRO A 141 -6.54 -25.40 -8.82
C PRO A 141 -6.77 -25.94 -7.39
N GLY A 142 -7.32 -27.15 -7.29
CA GLY A 142 -7.53 -27.90 -6.03
C GLY A 142 -8.92 -27.75 -5.43
N GLU A 143 -9.39 -28.81 -4.77
CA GLU A 143 -10.69 -28.84 -4.08
C GLU A 143 -10.71 -27.95 -2.83
N ARG A 144 -11.86 -27.33 -2.53
CA ARG A 144 -12.07 -26.47 -1.36
C ARG A 144 -13.51 -26.62 -0.83
N PRO A 145 -13.75 -26.37 0.47
CA PRO A 145 -15.11 -26.23 1.00
C PRO A 145 -15.85 -25.10 0.25
N PRO A 146 -17.17 -25.23 -0.01
CA PRO A 146 -17.97 -24.12 -0.51
C PRO A 146 -17.89 -22.94 0.45
N ALA A 147 -17.45 -21.78 -0.04
CA ALA A 147 -17.16 -20.62 0.79
C ALA A 147 -17.83 -19.34 0.32
N ILE A 148 -18.10 -18.44 1.27
CA ILE A 148 -18.56 -17.07 0.98
C ILE A 148 -17.42 -16.13 0.53
N SER A 149 -16.16 -16.52 0.78
CA SER A 149 -14.95 -15.93 0.18
C SER A 149 -13.71 -16.80 0.43
N HIS A 150 -12.79 -16.82 -0.53
CA HIS A 150 -11.51 -17.50 -0.47
C HIS A 150 -10.34 -16.49 -0.57
N ALA A 151 -9.30 -16.70 0.26
CA ALA A 151 -8.06 -15.92 0.23
C ALA A 151 -7.07 -16.48 -0.80
N TYR A 152 -6.64 -15.63 -1.72
CA TYR A 152 -5.76 -15.95 -2.85
C TYR A 152 -4.52 -15.05 -2.92
N VAL A 153 -3.51 -15.52 -3.65
CA VAL A 153 -2.33 -14.74 -4.01
C VAL A 153 -2.01 -14.93 -5.49
N ARG A 154 -1.76 -13.82 -6.21
CA ARG A 154 -1.17 -13.79 -7.56
C ARG A 154 0.31 -13.41 -7.46
N ASP A 155 1.20 -14.21 -8.04
CA ASP A 155 2.56 -13.79 -8.37
C ASP A 155 2.58 -13.25 -9.81
N LEU A 156 2.80 -11.95 -9.96
CA LEU A 156 2.75 -11.27 -11.26
C LEU A 156 3.92 -11.67 -12.18
N ARG A 157 5.02 -12.20 -11.62
CA ARG A 157 6.21 -12.62 -12.38
C ARG A 157 6.04 -14.02 -12.95
N SER A 158 5.55 -14.98 -12.14
CA SER A 158 5.29 -16.34 -12.61
C SER A 158 3.93 -16.50 -13.30
N ARG A 159 3.01 -15.56 -13.08
CA ARG A 159 1.59 -15.63 -13.46
C ARG A 159 0.89 -16.86 -12.85
N HIS A 160 1.21 -17.14 -11.59
CA HIS A 160 0.59 -18.19 -10.78
C HIS A 160 -0.41 -17.59 -9.78
N THR A 161 -1.62 -18.15 -9.72
CA THR A 161 -2.61 -17.91 -8.66
C THR A 161 -2.76 -19.14 -7.79
N GLU A 162 -2.61 -18.96 -6.49
CA GLU A 162 -2.79 -20.00 -5.49
C GLU A 162 -3.80 -19.59 -4.42
N PHE A 163 -4.48 -20.57 -3.85
CA PHE A 163 -5.26 -20.43 -2.63
C PHE A 163 -4.33 -20.60 -1.42
N VAL A 164 -4.22 -19.59 -0.56
CA VAL A 164 -3.20 -19.55 0.51
C VAL A 164 -3.72 -19.88 1.91
N ALA A 165 -5.05 -19.85 2.12
CA ALA A 165 -5.66 -20.11 3.43
C ALA A 165 -5.75 -21.61 3.76
N ILE A 166 -4.58 -22.26 3.79
CA ILE A 166 -4.40 -23.65 4.21
C ILE A 166 -3.83 -23.61 5.63
N GLY A 167 -4.56 -24.16 6.59
CA GLY A 167 -4.15 -24.25 7.99
C GLY A 167 -3.07 -25.31 8.25
N PRO A 168 -2.66 -25.49 9.52
CA PRO A 168 -1.88 -26.64 9.95
C PRO A 168 -2.51 -27.96 9.47
N GLU A 169 -1.68 -28.97 9.21
CA GLU A 169 -2.08 -30.31 8.75
C GLU A 169 -2.91 -30.32 7.44
N GLY A 170 -2.92 -29.22 6.68
CA GLY A 170 -3.68 -29.11 5.43
C GLY A 170 -5.14 -28.69 5.62
N LYS A 171 -5.55 -28.30 6.83
CA LYS A 171 -6.93 -27.90 7.15
C LYS A 171 -7.42 -26.77 6.23
N LEU A 172 -8.57 -26.98 5.58
CA LEU A 172 -9.27 -25.96 4.80
C LEU A 172 -10.38 -25.28 5.63
N PHE A 173 -10.89 -24.15 5.16
CA PHE A 173 -11.90 -23.34 5.87
C PHE A 173 -13.11 -23.03 4.96
N GLU A 174 -14.31 -22.97 5.54
CA GLU A 174 -15.56 -22.55 4.88
C GLU A 174 -15.60 -21.03 4.60
N TRP A 175 -14.69 -20.28 5.22
CA TRP A 175 -14.45 -18.87 4.91
C TRP A 175 -13.01 -18.52 5.28
N SER A 176 -12.38 -17.71 4.46
CA SER A 176 -11.03 -17.19 4.69
C SER A 176 -10.93 -15.76 4.19
N ARG A 177 -10.03 -14.98 4.80
CA ARG A 177 -9.75 -13.58 4.44
C ARG A 177 -8.25 -13.32 4.53
N LEU A 178 -7.63 -12.80 3.48
CA LEU A 178 -6.23 -12.40 3.51
C LEU A 178 -6.07 -11.03 4.17
N GLU A 179 -5.00 -10.85 4.94
CA GLU A 179 -4.72 -9.59 5.64
C GLU A 179 -3.42 -8.92 5.19
N ALA A 180 -2.32 -9.68 5.10
CA ALA A 180 -0.99 -9.11 4.86
C ALA A 180 -0.04 -10.09 4.15
N LEU A 181 1.00 -9.53 3.52
CA LEU A 181 2.09 -10.26 2.86
C LEU A 181 3.44 -9.76 3.39
N SER A 182 4.47 -10.60 3.34
CA SER A 182 5.86 -10.19 3.56
C SER A 182 6.42 -9.36 2.38
N GLY A 183 7.65 -8.86 2.52
CA GLY A 183 8.28 -7.97 1.55
C GLY A 183 8.51 -8.61 0.17
N ASP A 184 8.77 -9.91 0.16
CA ASP A 184 8.88 -10.81 -1.00
C ASP A 184 7.56 -11.54 -1.33
N GLY A 185 6.52 -11.32 -0.53
CA GLY A 185 5.25 -12.04 -0.57
C GLY A 185 5.31 -13.52 -0.16
N ARG A 186 6.44 -14.06 0.29
CA ARG A 186 6.61 -15.47 0.70
C ARG A 186 5.66 -15.87 1.83
N TYR A 187 5.49 -15.01 2.82
CA TYR A 187 4.61 -15.23 3.95
C TYR A 187 3.28 -14.51 3.73
N ALA A 188 2.18 -15.22 3.93
CA ALA A 188 0.82 -14.71 3.80
C ALA A 188 0.07 -14.84 5.12
N ALA A 189 -0.36 -13.72 5.72
CA ALA A 189 -1.24 -13.69 6.88
C ALA A 189 -2.70 -13.75 6.43
N PHE A 190 -3.47 -14.65 7.04
CA PHE A 190 -4.89 -14.81 6.76
C PHE A 190 -5.68 -15.17 8.02
N PHE A 191 -6.93 -14.74 8.08
CA PHE A 191 -7.91 -15.35 9.00
C PHE A 191 -8.51 -16.58 8.34
N GLY A 192 -8.39 -17.72 9.00
CA GLY A 192 -9.19 -18.91 8.70
C GLY A 192 -10.36 -18.98 9.67
N TYR A 193 -11.58 -19.10 9.15
CA TYR A 193 -12.80 -19.12 9.97
C TYR A 193 -13.31 -20.56 10.14
N ALA A 194 -13.49 -20.99 11.38
CA ALA A 194 -14.00 -22.30 11.74
C ALA A 194 -15.41 -22.20 12.33
N ARG A 195 -16.36 -22.98 11.81
CA ARG A 195 -17.75 -22.97 12.28
C ARG A 195 -17.87 -23.59 13.68
N ILE A 196 -18.69 -22.98 14.53
CA ILE A 196 -18.91 -23.39 15.93
C ILE A 196 -20.43 -23.47 16.26
N PRO A 197 -20.87 -24.29 17.23
CA PRO A 197 -22.30 -24.60 17.42
C PRO A 197 -23.19 -23.47 17.93
N GLY A 198 -22.61 -22.39 18.46
CA GLY A 198 -23.34 -21.24 19.02
C GLY A 198 -22.68 -19.90 18.66
N PRO A 199 -23.31 -18.75 18.97
CA PRO A 199 -22.77 -17.43 18.68
C PRO A 199 -21.32 -17.27 19.15
N PRO A 200 -20.41 -16.64 18.38
CA PRO A 200 -20.62 -15.96 17.10
C PRO A 200 -20.76 -16.85 15.84
N PHE A 201 -20.96 -18.17 15.98
CA PHE A 201 -21.11 -19.19 14.93
C PHE A 201 -19.88 -19.43 14.04
N TYR A 202 -18.95 -18.49 13.95
CA TYR A 202 -17.62 -18.68 13.38
C TYR A 202 -16.56 -18.11 14.33
N LEU A 203 -15.52 -18.90 14.60
CA LEU A 203 -14.30 -18.44 15.25
C LEU A 203 -13.28 -18.07 14.17
N ALA A 204 -12.77 -16.84 14.22
CA ALA A 204 -11.59 -16.44 13.45
C ALA A 204 -10.31 -16.94 14.14
N THR A 205 -9.33 -17.39 13.37
CA THR A 205 -7.97 -17.65 13.88
C THR A 205 -6.97 -17.06 12.90
N LEU A 206 -5.97 -16.33 13.42
CA LEU A 206 -4.92 -15.72 12.61
C LEU A 206 -3.80 -16.73 12.36
N TYR A 207 -3.48 -16.93 11.09
CA TYR A 207 -2.44 -17.85 10.63
C TYR A 207 -1.42 -17.11 9.76
N VAL A 208 -0.21 -17.67 9.61
CA VAL A 208 0.72 -17.28 8.53
C VAL A 208 1.16 -18.52 7.75
N ARG A 209 0.94 -18.49 6.44
CA ARG A 209 1.42 -19.49 5.47
C ARG A 209 2.84 -19.15 5.03
N ASP A 210 3.79 -20.09 5.12
CA ASP A 210 5.06 -20.07 4.38
C ASP A 210 4.82 -20.72 3.01
N ARG A 211 4.58 -19.89 1.97
CA ARG A 211 4.20 -20.36 0.63
C ARG A 211 5.28 -21.22 -0.02
N GLU A 212 6.56 -20.96 0.25
CA GLU A 212 7.68 -21.73 -0.32
C GLU A 212 7.85 -23.11 0.32
N ARG A 213 7.53 -23.27 1.61
CA ARG A 213 7.64 -24.56 2.31
C ARG A 213 6.33 -25.35 2.40
N GLY A 214 5.19 -24.70 2.16
CA GLY A 214 3.87 -25.30 2.39
C GLY A 214 3.54 -25.54 3.87
N LEU A 215 4.11 -24.73 4.78
CA LEU A 215 3.88 -24.79 6.22
C LEU A 215 2.97 -23.64 6.70
N THR A 216 2.28 -23.80 7.83
CA THR A 216 1.39 -22.77 8.38
C THR A 216 1.55 -22.66 9.89
N ASP A 217 1.88 -21.46 10.37
CA ASP A 217 1.95 -21.14 11.80
C ASP A 217 0.60 -20.63 12.30
N VAL A 218 0.28 -20.89 13.58
CA VAL A 218 -0.80 -20.21 14.30
C VAL A 218 -0.23 -18.97 15.01
N ILE A 219 -0.83 -17.81 14.80
CA ILE A 219 -0.35 -16.52 15.35
C ILE A 219 -1.10 -16.15 16.64
N SER A 220 -2.38 -16.53 16.73
CA SER A 220 -3.31 -16.16 17.81
C SER A 220 -3.63 -17.29 18.78
N GLU A 221 -2.74 -18.28 18.94
CA GLU A 221 -3.01 -19.48 19.75
C GLU A 221 -3.24 -19.18 21.25
N ASP A 222 -2.44 -18.29 21.84
CA ASP A 222 -2.54 -17.87 23.26
C ASP A 222 -3.87 -17.16 23.59
N LEU A 223 -4.60 -16.74 22.56
CA LEU A 223 -5.85 -15.98 22.64
C LEU A 223 -7.08 -16.90 22.54
N TYR A 224 -6.90 -18.21 22.38
CA TYR A 224 -7.99 -19.19 22.26
C TYR A 224 -8.61 -19.56 23.63
N PRO A 225 -9.89 -19.97 23.69
CA PRO A 225 -10.96 -19.55 22.78
C PRO A 225 -11.22 -18.06 23.03
N GLY A 226 -11.45 -17.27 21.98
CA GLY A 226 -11.50 -15.84 22.18
C GLY A 226 -11.48 -15.01 20.90
N PRO A 227 -10.81 -13.85 20.93
CA PRO A 227 -11.47 -12.60 20.60
C PRO A 227 -11.65 -12.30 19.11
N LEU A 228 -12.51 -11.31 18.86
CA LEU A 228 -12.58 -10.67 17.56
C LEU A 228 -11.23 -10.00 17.26
N MET A 229 -10.68 -10.33 16.10
CA MET A 229 -9.39 -9.83 15.62
C MET A 229 -9.56 -9.13 14.27
N SER A 230 -8.77 -8.09 14.03
CA SER A 230 -8.77 -7.31 12.80
C SER A 230 -7.41 -6.65 12.57
N ASP A 231 -7.31 -5.87 11.49
CA ASP A 231 -6.26 -4.87 11.29
C ASP A 231 -4.84 -5.45 11.42
N VAL A 232 -4.51 -6.45 10.58
CA VAL A 232 -3.20 -7.13 10.64
C VAL A 232 -2.17 -6.43 9.76
N SER A 233 -0.93 -6.34 10.24
CA SER A 233 0.24 -5.85 9.53
C SER A 233 1.44 -6.79 9.73
N MET A 234 2.39 -6.81 8.79
CA MET A 234 3.52 -7.77 8.79
C MET A 234 4.83 -7.09 8.40
N SER A 235 5.94 -7.47 9.04
CA SER A 235 7.29 -7.05 8.62
C SER A 235 7.74 -7.74 7.33
N ALA A 236 8.76 -7.17 6.66
CA ALA A 236 9.21 -7.63 5.35
C ALA A 236 9.83 -9.03 5.35
N ASP A 237 10.43 -9.45 6.47
CA ASP A 237 10.93 -10.81 6.72
C ASP A 237 9.82 -11.78 7.16
N GLY A 238 8.58 -11.30 7.29
CA GLY A 238 7.43 -12.02 7.81
C GLY A 238 7.47 -12.31 9.31
N ARG A 239 8.51 -11.89 10.05
CA ARG A 239 8.76 -12.33 11.43
C ARG A 239 7.81 -11.71 12.45
N HIS A 240 7.53 -10.42 12.31
CA HIS A 240 6.67 -9.69 13.23
C HIS A 240 5.29 -9.52 12.59
N VAL A 241 4.26 -9.98 13.30
CA VAL A 241 2.85 -9.85 12.88
C VAL A 241 2.14 -8.99 13.92
N ALA A 242 1.77 -7.78 13.54
CA ALA A 242 0.94 -6.89 14.36
C ALA A 242 -0.53 -7.13 14.05
N PHE A 243 -1.40 -7.06 15.06
CA PHE A 243 -2.85 -7.20 14.87
C PHE A 243 -3.63 -6.58 16.02
N ARG A 244 -4.90 -6.24 15.76
CA ARG A 244 -5.85 -5.78 16.77
C ARG A 244 -6.61 -6.96 17.38
N VAL A 245 -6.91 -6.84 18.67
CA VAL A 245 -7.70 -7.78 19.48
C VAL A 245 -8.80 -7.02 20.20
N TYR A 246 -10.02 -7.56 20.30
CA TYR A 246 -11.11 -7.00 21.09
C TYR A 246 -11.62 -8.03 22.11
N ASP A 247 -11.22 -7.87 23.39
CA ASP A 247 -11.53 -8.78 24.49
C ASP A 247 -11.59 -8.05 25.83
N HIS A 248 -12.79 -7.59 26.22
CA HIS A 248 -12.97 -6.87 27.48
C HIS A 248 -12.74 -7.79 28.70
N ASP A 249 -13.30 -9.00 28.66
CA ASP A 249 -13.39 -9.89 29.81
C ASP A 249 -12.04 -10.56 30.16
N ARG A 250 -11.21 -10.86 29.15
CA ARG A 250 -9.94 -11.60 29.34
C ARG A 250 -8.74 -10.72 29.69
N TYR A 251 -8.74 -9.46 29.24
CA TYR A 251 -7.59 -8.55 29.40
C TYR A 251 -7.92 -7.25 30.13
N GLY A 252 -9.19 -6.97 30.42
CA GLY A 252 -9.63 -5.71 31.05
C GLY A 252 -9.57 -4.49 30.14
N VAL A 253 -9.15 -4.67 28.87
CA VAL A 253 -9.07 -3.62 27.84
C VAL A 253 -10.06 -3.92 26.72
N ALA A 254 -10.94 -2.97 26.41
CA ALA A 254 -11.44 -2.89 25.03
C ALA A 254 -10.27 -2.60 24.07
N SER A 255 -10.50 -2.67 22.75
CA SER A 255 -9.51 -3.27 21.84
C SER A 255 -8.04 -2.90 22.05
N ALA A 256 -7.17 -3.90 22.06
CA ALA A 256 -5.73 -3.77 22.22
C ALA A 256 -4.97 -4.05 20.91
N VAL A 257 -3.74 -3.55 20.81
CA VAL A 257 -2.78 -3.87 19.73
C VAL A 257 -1.72 -4.82 20.26
N TYR A 258 -1.47 -5.90 19.51
CA TYR A 258 -0.45 -6.90 19.80
C TYR A 258 0.54 -7.07 18.65
N VAL A 259 1.74 -7.57 18.96
CA VAL A 259 2.77 -7.99 17.99
C VAL A 259 3.31 -9.37 18.36
N ARG A 260 3.15 -10.37 17.49
CA ARG A 260 3.76 -11.70 17.62
C ARG A 260 5.12 -11.71 16.94
N ASP A 261 6.19 -12.04 17.67
CA ASP A 261 7.49 -12.40 17.08
C ASP A 261 7.51 -13.91 16.77
N ARG A 262 7.26 -14.28 15.51
CA ARG A 262 7.23 -15.69 15.05
C ARG A 262 8.54 -16.43 15.30
N ARG A 263 9.68 -15.75 15.47
CA ARG A 263 10.98 -16.39 15.75
C ARG A 263 11.14 -16.80 17.22
N THR A 264 10.41 -16.17 18.14
CA THR A 264 10.51 -16.45 19.59
C THR A 264 9.20 -16.94 20.21
N GLY A 265 8.10 -16.92 19.46
CA GLY A 265 6.75 -17.18 19.97
C GLY A 265 6.20 -16.05 20.85
N ARG A 266 7.01 -15.05 21.23
CA ARG A 266 6.56 -14.02 22.18
C ARG A 266 5.50 -13.12 21.56
N LEU A 267 4.34 -13.08 22.21
CA LEU A 267 3.31 -12.08 21.98
C LEU A 267 3.59 -10.85 22.84
N HIS A 268 3.68 -9.68 22.21
CA HIS A 268 3.83 -8.37 22.85
C HIS A 268 2.50 -7.62 22.85
N HIS A 269 2.19 -6.95 23.95
CA HIS A 269 1.09 -5.98 24.07
C HIS A 269 1.67 -4.56 23.90
N ILE A 270 1.09 -3.73 23.02
CA ILE A 270 1.66 -2.44 22.58
C ILE A 270 0.77 -1.24 22.98
N ASN A 271 -0.07 -1.41 23.99
CA ASN A 271 -0.96 -0.35 24.48
C ASN A 271 -0.17 0.70 25.27
N HIS A 272 0.53 1.60 24.57
CA HIS A 272 1.45 2.59 25.13
C HIS A 272 1.18 4.01 24.60
N THR A 273 1.61 5.01 25.36
CA THR A 273 1.61 6.44 25.01
C THR A 273 2.88 7.13 25.54
N PRO A 274 3.21 8.37 25.12
CA PRO A 274 4.53 8.96 25.35
C PRO A 274 4.80 9.40 26.80
N GLY A 275 5.42 8.51 27.58
CA GLY A 275 5.86 8.77 28.97
C GLY A 275 5.11 7.97 30.02
N ASP A 276 4.07 7.23 29.62
CA ASP A 276 3.16 6.56 30.56
C ASP A 276 3.68 5.17 31.01
N PRO A 277 3.56 4.83 32.31
CA PRO A 277 3.94 3.52 32.85
C PRO A 277 2.85 2.45 32.71
N GLN A 278 1.68 2.83 32.20
CA GLN A 278 0.46 2.01 32.03
C GLN A 278 -0.23 2.43 30.71
N PRO A 279 -1.12 1.60 30.14
CA PRO A 279 -2.04 2.06 29.10
C PRO A 279 -2.89 3.23 29.61
N VAL A 280 -3.07 4.27 28.80
CA VAL A 280 -4.00 5.37 29.13
C VAL A 280 -5.44 5.07 28.71
N SER A 281 -5.67 4.05 27.88
CA SER A 281 -6.93 3.87 27.14
C SER A 281 -7.44 2.43 27.12
N ASP A 282 -8.75 2.28 26.96
CA ASP A 282 -9.43 1.04 26.58
C ASP A 282 -9.57 0.89 25.05
N TRP A 283 -8.88 1.66 24.22
CA TRP A 283 -9.09 1.65 22.76
C TRP A 283 -7.82 1.93 21.96
N TYR A 284 -7.16 0.87 21.50
CA TYR A 284 -6.05 0.85 20.56
C TYR A 284 -6.43 0.08 19.28
N PHE A 285 -6.09 0.60 18.10
CA PHE A 285 -6.48 0.01 16.81
C PHE A 285 -5.62 0.44 15.61
N GLU A 286 -5.91 -0.15 14.44
CA GLU A 286 -5.26 0.13 13.14
C GLU A 286 -3.71 0.10 13.18
N PRO A 287 -3.07 -1.02 13.60
CA PRO A 287 -1.62 -1.09 13.63
C PRO A 287 -0.98 -1.20 12.24
N SER A 288 0.17 -0.55 12.05
CA SER A 288 0.98 -0.57 10.84
C SER A 288 2.46 -0.74 11.19
N LEU A 289 3.10 -1.81 10.70
CA LEU A 289 4.52 -2.10 10.93
C LEU A 289 5.44 -1.53 9.86
N SER A 290 6.63 -1.10 10.25
CA SER A 290 7.75 -0.88 9.33
C SER A 290 8.26 -2.19 8.75
N ALA A 291 8.94 -2.13 7.61
CA ALA A 291 9.49 -3.29 6.90
C ALA A 291 10.52 -4.06 7.75
N ASP A 292 11.30 -3.38 8.59
CA ASP A 292 12.22 -4.02 9.55
C ASP A 292 11.52 -4.60 10.79
N GLY A 293 10.20 -4.41 10.93
CA GLY A 293 9.40 -4.85 12.07
C GLY A 293 9.76 -4.16 13.39
N ARG A 294 10.51 -3.05 13.36
CA ARG A 294 10.96 -2.32 14.55
C ARG A 294 9.97 -1.27 15.04
N PHE A 295 9.30 -0.59 14.12
CA PHE A 295 8.40 0.51 14.45
C PHE A 295 6.96 0.09 14.13
N ILE A 296 6.05 0.43 15.04
CA ILE A 296 4.62 0.20 14.88
C ILE A 296 3.87 1.51 15.11
N ALA A 297 3.13 1.96 14.09
CA ALA A 297 2.15 3.03 14.22
C ALA A 297 0.78 2.44 14.62
N TYR A 298 0.00 3.14 15.44
CA TYR A 298 -1.36 2.75 15.84
C TYR A 298 -2.17 3.96 16.33
N VAL A 299 -3.49 3.82 16.41
CA VAL A 299 -4.41 4.84 16.92
C VAL A 299 -4.80 4.54 18.37
N THR A 300 -4.90 5.56 19.23
CA THR A 300 -5.62 5.49 20.51
C THR A 300 -6.20 6.85 20.91
N ASN A 301 -7.02 6.95 21.98
CA ASN A 301 -7.50 8.25 22.47
C ASN A 301 -6.50 8.86 23.48
N ARG A 302 -6.44 10.20 23.50
CA ARG A 302 -5.52 10.93 24.38
C ARG A 302 -6.00 10.99 25.84
N ASP A 303 -7.32 11.07 26.01
CA ASP A 303 -7.93 11.51 27.27
C ASP A 303 -8.24 10.36 28.25
N GLY A 304 -8.08 9.11 27.81
CA GLY A 304 -8.27 7.89 28.61
C GLY A 304 -9.67 7.60 29.14
N LEU A 305 -10.65 8.45 28.84
CA LEU A 305 -12.04 8.27 29.27
C LEU A 305 -12.71 7.13 28.46
N SER A 306 -13.26 6.14 29.16
CA SER A 306 -14.11 5.11 28.55
C SER A 306 -15.36 5.74 27.89
N ALA A 307 -15.73 5.26 26.71
CA ALA A 307 -16.70 5.92 25.83
C ALA A 307 -18.12 6.07 26.46
N PRO A 308 -18.77 7.23 26.30
CA PRO A 308 -19.64 7.39 25.12
C PRO A 308 -19.64 8.83 24.52
N ASN A 309 -18.57 9.61 24.69
CA ASN A 309 -18.60 11.07 24.48
C ASN A 309 -18.08 11.53 23.08
N PRO A 310 -18.81 12.36 22.30
CA PRO A 310 -18.36 12.89 21.00
C PRO A 310 -17.12 13.82 21.04
N HIS A 311 -16.56 14.11 22.22
CA HIS A 311 -15.35 14.93 22.36
C HIS A 311 -14.01 14.16 22.24
N MET A 312 -14.03 12.82 22.12
CA MET A 312 -12.79 12.01 22.08
C MET A 312 -11.87 12.35 20.89
N LEU A 313 -10.65 12.81 21.19
CA LEU A 313 -9.59 12.96 20.21
C LEU A 313 -8.84 11.64 20.01
N TRP A 314 -8.97 11.05 18.82
CA TRP A 314 -8.13 9.93 18.37
C TRP A 314 -6.81 10.49 17.82
N GLU A 315 -5.69 10.03 18.34
CA GLU A 315 -4.34 10.41 17.90
C GLU A 315 -3.53 9.17 17.50
N ILE A 316 -2.52 9.37 16.66
CA ILE A 316 -1.65 8.32 16.15
C ILE A 316 -0.30 8.40 16.85
N PHE A 317 0.13 7.26 17.36
CA PHE A 317 1.40 7.08 18.06
C PHE A 317 2.28 6.11 17.30
N VAL A 318 3.60 6.24 17.48
CA VAL A 318 4.59 5.28 16.97
C VAL A 318 5.43 4.79 18.12
N HIS A 319 5.56 3.47 18.25
CA HIS A 319 6.38 2.81 19.25
C HIS A 319 7.58 2.10 18.59
N ASP A 320 8.78 2.31 19.13
CA ASP A 320 10.01 1.60 18.75
C ASP A 320 10.17 0.33 19.60
N LEU A 321 9.77 -0.81 19.05
CA LEU A 321 9.77 -2.14 19.68
C LEU A 321 11.16 -2.59 20.17
N ARG A 322 12.23 -1.90 19.75
CA ARG A 322 13.61 -2.15 20.20
C ARG A 322 14.04 -1.29 21.39
N THR A 323 13.40 -0.14 21.63
CA THR A 323 13.79 0.80 22.71
C THR A 323 12.68 1.08 23.73
N GLY A 324 11.44 0.65 23.46
CA GLY A 324 10.28 0.95 24.29
C GLY A 324 9.78 2.40 24.19
N ARG A 325 10.41 3.25 23.36
CA ARG A 325 10.03 4.65 23.22
C ARG A 325 8.80 4.80 22.31
N THR A 326 7.74 5.35 22.87
CA THR A 326 6.57 5.85 22.14
C THR A 326 6.71 7.34 21.84
N VAL A 327 6.22 7.79 20.68
CA VAL A 327 6.07 9.21 20.31
C VAL A 327 4.69 9.47 19.72
N LEU A 328 4.15 10.67 19.95
CA LEU A 328 2.99 11.17 19.20
C LEU A 328 3.44 11.50 17.76
N ALA A 329 2.75 10.94 16.77
CA ALA A 329 3.09 11.08 15.36
C ALA A 329 2.09 11.95 14.59
N SER A 330 0.81 11.92 14.96
CA SER A 330 -0.19 12.83 14.39
C SER A 330 -0.07 14.23 14.98
N THR A 331 0.09 15.24 14.11
CA THR A 331 -0.03 16.66 14.49
C THR A 331 -1.02 17.38 13.57
N ALA A 332 -1.42 18.58 13.97
CA ALA A 332 -2.09 19.53 13.09
C ALA A 332 -1.16 19.99 11.94
N PRO A 333 -1.72 20.64 10.90
CA PRO A 333 -0.99 21.01 9.67
C PRO A 333 0.08 22.09 9.87
N ASP A 334 -0.03 22.83 10.97
CA ASP A 334 0.91 23.84 11.48
C ASP A 334 1.95 23.26 12.47
N GLY A 335 1.95 21.93 12.67
CA GLY A 335 2.78 21.24 13.65
C GLY A 335 2.24 21.25 15.08
N GLY A 336 1.08 21.86 15.34
CA GLY A 336 0.42 21.90 16.65
C GLY A 336 -0.28 20.58 17.04
N PRO A 337 -0.94 20.51 18.22
CA PRO A 337 -1.81 19.39 18.58
C PRO A 337 -3.05 19.34 17.68
N LEU A 338 -3.60 18.16 17.44
CA LEU A 338 -4.83 18.02 16.66
C LEU A 338 -6.07 18.51 17.43
N ASN A 339 -7.01 19.11 16.70
CA ASN A 339 -8.35 19.49 17.20
C ASN A 339 -9.47 18.60 16.65
N LYS A 340 -9.13 17.59 15.85
CA LYS A 340 -10.03 16.58 15.27
C LYS A 340 -9.31 15.23 15.18
N PRO A 341 -10.04 14.09 15.27
CA PRO A 341 -9.47 12.76 15.14
C PRO A 341 -8.51 12.56 13.95
N ALA A 342 -7.43 11.81 14.17
CA ALA A 342 -6.63 11.19 13.13
C ALA A 342 -6.83 9.66 13.12
N ARG A 343 -6.80 9.07 11.92
CA ARG A 343 -7.01 7.64 11.64
C ARG A 343 -6.22 7.16 10.43
N SER A 344 -6.25 5.86 10.21
CA SER A 344 -5.60 5.12 9.13
C SER A 344 -4.11 5.41 9.01
N PRO A 345 -3.34 5.22 10.11
CA PRO A 345 -1.89 5.35 10.06
C PRO A 345 -1.29 4.30 9.13
N GLN A 346 -0.39 4.71 8.26
CA GLN A 346 0.51 3.81 7.53
C GLN A 346 1.94 4.33 7.70
N ILE A 347 2.82 3.50 8.25
CA ILE A 347 4.23 3.84 8.45
C ILE A 347 5.06 3.48 7.20
N SER A 348 6.06 4.29 6.86
CA SER A 348 6.95 4.01 5.74
C SER A 348 7.84 2.79 6.03
N PRO A 349 8.34 2.09 4.99
CA PRO A 349 9.13 0.86 5.15
C PRO A 349 10.31 0.99 6.14
N GLU A 350 11.00 2.12 6.16
CA GLU A 350 12.12 2.43 7.05
C GLU A 350 11.74 3.01 8.42
N GLY A 351 10.45 3.01 8.77
CA GLY A 351 9.95 3.47 10.06
C GLY A 351 10.14 4.97 10.32
N ARG A 352 10.26 5.79 9.27
CA ARG A 352 10.54 7.24 9.39
C ARG A 352 9.32 8.12 9.19
N TYR A 353 8.47 7.81 8.22
CA TYR A 353 7.33 8.64 7.88
C TYR A 353 6.02 7.96 8.26
N VAL A 354 5.01 8.74 8.65
CA VAL A 354 3.65 8.22 8.90
C VAL A 354 2.69 8.99 8.03
N GLY A 355 2.04 8.30 7.09
CA GLY A 355 0.87 8.80 6.38
C GLY A 355 -0.36 8.62 7.26
N TYR A 356 -1.22 9.63 7.35
CA TYR A 356 -2.46 9.55 8.11
C TYR A 356 -3.57 10.45 7.57
N THR A 357 -4.79 10.14 7.99
CA THR A 357 -6.04 10.82 7.62
C THR A 357 -6.56 11.63 8.80
N THR A 358 -7.03 12.86 8.60
CA THR A 358 -7.72 13.64 9.66
C THR A 358 -8.75 14.61 9.07
N LEU A 359 -9.68 15.08 9.93
CA LEU A 359 -10.59 16.19 9.64
C LEU A 359 -10.09 17.54 10.21
N ALA A 360 -8.86 17.59 10.73
CA ALA A 360 -8.28 18.83 11.25
C ALA A 360 -7.95 19.80 10.11
N CYS A 361 -8.54 21.00 10.22
CA CYS A 361 -8.38 22.10 9.29
C CYS A 361 -6.92 22.57 9.21
N ALA A 362 -6.45 22.86 8.00
CA ALA A 362 -5.31 23.75 7.81
C ALA A 362 -5.75 25.22 7.96
N THR A 363 -4.80 26.11 8.28
CA THR A 363 -5.06 27.55 8.40
C THR A 363 -5.60 28.11 7.09
N GLY A 364 -6.82 28.68 7.13
CA GLY A 364 -7.50 29.22 5.94
C GLY A 364 -8.23 28.18 5.08
N GLU A 365 -8.34 26.92 5.52
CA GLU A 365 -9.10 25.89 4.80
C GLU A 365 -10.63 26.08 4.94
N PRO A 366 -11.37 26.27 3.83
CA PRO A 366 -12.83 26.28 3.87
C PRO A 366 -13.39 24.86 4.02
N ASP A 367 -14.42 24.70 4.85
CA ASP A 367 -15.22 23.48 5.03
C ASP A 367 -14.40 22.17 5.13
N CYS A 368 -13.37 22.21 5.97
CA CYS A 368 -12.33 21.19 6.22
C CYS A 368 -12.74 19.76 5.86
N LYS A 369 -12.22 19.27 4.72
CA LYS A 369 -12.48 17.91 4.23
C LYS A 369 -11.57 16.90 4.92
N GLN A 370 -11.83 15.62 4.68
CA GLN A 370 -10.94 14.54 5.13
C GLN A 370 -9.59 14.65 4.38
N ALA A 371 -8.56 15.14 5.06
CA ALA A 371 -7.28 15.50 4.47
C ALA A 371 -6.17 14.53 4.89
N LEU A 372 -5.18 14.36 4.03
CA LEU A 372 -4.06 13.44 4.23
C LEU A 372 -2.76 14.19 4.54
N TYR A 373 -2.04 13.71 5.55
CA TYR A 373 -0.78 14.28 6.02
C TYR A 373 0.32 13.22 6.14
N LEU A 374 1.56 13.65 5.97
CA LEU A 374 2.78 12.87 6.15
C LEU A 374 3.62 13.50 7.26
N ARG A 375 3.80 12.78 8.38
CA ARG A 375 4.76 13.14 9.44
C ARG A 375 6.15 12.61 9.10
N ASP A 376 7.20 13.38 9.32
CA ASP A 376 8.59 12.93 9.45
C ASP A 376 8.95 12.79 10.93
N LEU A 377 9.16 11.56 11.41
CA LEU A 377 9.47 11.28 12.81
C LEU A 377 10.89 11.70 13.23
N ARG A 378 11.70 12.28 12.32
CA ARG A 378 13.03 12.85 12.60
C ARG A 378 13.05 14.38 12.59
N ARG A 379 11.87 15.03 12.53
CA ARG A 379 11.71 16.48 12.56
C ARG A 379 10.72 16.87 13.66
N ASP A 380 10.87 18.10 14.14
CA ASP A 380 9.97 18.77 15.08
C ASP A 380 9.46 20.10 14.49
N GLY A 381 8.41 20.67 15.09
CA GLY A 381 7.79 21.91 14.61
C GLY A 381 6.96 21.75 13.32
N PRO A 382 6.62 22.87 12.64
CA PRO A 382 5.71 22.88 11.49
C PRO A 382 6.23 22.06 10.29
N GLU A 383 7.52 22.19 9.94
CA GLU A 383 8.09 21.48 8.78
C GLU A 383 8.12 19.94 8.91
N ALA A 384 7.81 19.41 10.09
CA ALA A 384 7.79 17.98 10.33
C ALA A 384 6.52 17.30 9.80
N THR A 385 5.46 18.05 9.51
CA THR A 385 4.19 17.51 9.01
C THR A 385 3.83 18.19 7.70
N ARG A 386 3.55 17.41 6.65
CA ARG A 386 3.29 17.93 5.29
C ARG A 386 1.95 17.43 4.76
N ARG A 387 1.13 18.33 4.20
CA ARG A 387 -0.11 17.93 3.52
C ARG A 387 0.21 17.18 2.23
N ILE A 388 -0.39 16.00 2.07
CA ILE A 388 -0.30 15.19 0.85
C ILE A 388 -1.31 15.71 -0.19
N THR A 389 -2.55 15.93 0.25
CA THR A 389 -3.69 16.32 -0.58
C THR A 389 -3.76 17.84 -0.74
N VAL A 390 -3.07 18.33 -1.76
CA VAL A 390 -2.96 19.75 -2.14
C VAL A 390 -3.36 19.88 -3.62
N ALA A 391 -4.19 20.86 -3.93
CA ALA A 391 -4.70 21.10 -5.28
C ALA A 391 -3.60 21.65 -6.22
N VAL A 392 -3.89 21.66 -7.53
CA VAL A 392 -2.93 22.05 -8.58
C VAL A 392 -2.51 23.53 -8.51
N ASP A 393 -3.36 24.39 -7.95
CA ASP A 393 -3.10 25.80 -7.65
C ASP A 393 -2.31 26.02 -6.35
N GLY A 394 -1.98 24.95 -5.62
CA GLY A 394 -1.37 25.00 -4.28
C GLY A 394 -2.38 25.14 -3.14
N GLY A 395 -3.68 25.23 -3.44
CA GLY A 395 -4.77 25.36 -2.49
C GLY A 395 -5.33 24.02 -2.00
N PHE A 396 -6.60 24.05 -1.59
CA PHE A 396 -7.27 22.93 -0.96
C PHE A 396 -8.01 22.03 -1.97
N PRO A 397 -8.00 20.69 -1.78
CA PRO A 397 -8.74 19.76 -2.62
C PRO A 397 -10.26 20.01 -2.49
N SER A 398 -11.01 19.86 -3.58
CA SER A 398 -12.46 20.05 -3.58
C SER A 398 -13.20 19.03 -2.71
N HIS A 399 -12.63 17.82 -2.54
CA HIS A 399 -13.22 16.74 -1.75
C HIS A 399 -12.22 16.11 -0.77
N GLY A 400 -12.70 15.14 0.01
CA GLY A 400 -11.86 14.36 0.93
C GLY A 400 -10.98 13.35 0.21
N ALA A 401 -10.09 12.71 0.96
CA ALA A 401 -9.18 11.68 0.47
C ALA A 401 -8.92 10.61 1.55
N GLY A 402 -8.44 9.44 1.15
CA GLY A 402 -8.22 8.30 2.03
C GLY A 402 -7.07 7.40 1.62
N ALA A 403 -6.77 6.42 2.48
CA ALA A 403 -5.73 5.39 2.29
C ALA A 403 -4.34 5.94 1.88
N PRO A 404 -3.69 6.79 2.71
CA PRO A 404 -2.33 7.28 2.45
C PRO A 404 -1.32 6.14 2.60
N ALA A 405 -0.69 5.70 1.50
CA ALA A 405 0.34 4.67 1.48
C ALA A 405 1.72 5.30 1.14
N PRO A 406 2.56 5.62 2.16
CA PRO A 406 3.86 6.25 1.94
C PRO A 406 4.94 5.23 1.58
N ALA A 407 5.64 5.48 0.47
CA ALA A 407 6.79 4.68 0.06
C ALA A 407 8.07 5.06 0.84
N HIS A 408 9.14 4.29 0.60
CA HIS A 408 10.44 4.48 1.21
C HIS A 408 10.99 5.88 1.00
N GLY A 409 11.44 6.52 2.08
CA GLY A 409 11.96 7.89 2.04
C GLY A 409 10.89 8.99 1.96
N GLY A 410 9.60 8.64 1.95
CA GLY A 410 8.48 9.59 2.09
C GLY A 410 8.26 10.56 0.92
N CYS A 411 8.99 10.43 -0.19
CA CYS A 411 8.81 11.30 -1.35
C CYS A 411 7.67 10.89 -2.27
N LEU A 412 7.15 9.67 -2.15
CA LEU A 412 5.99 9.18 -2.89
C LEU A 412 4.93 8.72 -1.88
N VAL A 413 3.70 9.18 -2.05
CA VAL A 413 2.54 8.70 -1.27
C VAL A 413 1.38 8.43 -2.21
N ALA A 414 0.92 7.17 -2.28
CA ALA A 414 -0.30 6.81 -2.99
C ALA A 414 -1.53 7.08 -2.12
N PHE A 415 -2.66 7.47 -2.72
CA PHE A 415 -3.93 7.74 -2.03
C PHE A 415 -5.11 7.73 -2.99
N ALA A 416 -6.35 7.67 -2.47
CA ALA A 416 -7.58 7.79 -3.26
C ALA A 416 -8.35 9.08 -2.92
N SER A 417 -9.02 9.69 -3.91
CA SER A 417 -9.88 10.88 -3.72
C SER A 417 -10.81 11.13 -4.93
N PRO A 418 -12.02 11.68 -4.73
CA PRO A 418 -12.86 12.19 -5.81
C PRO A 418 -12.70 13.71 -6.03
N SER A 419 -11.49 14.25 -5.82
CA SER A 419 -11.22 15.70 -5.90
C SER A 419 -10.86 16.15 -7.31
N THR A 420 -11.75 16.95 -7.90
CA THR A 420 -11.70 17.51 -9.27
C THR A 420 -10.57 18.54 -9.52
N ASN A 421 -9.75 18.89 -8.53
CA ASN A 421 -8.69 19.90 -8.64
C ASN A 421 -7.30 19.43 -8.18
N LEU A 422 -7.10 18.13 -7.93
CA LEU A 422 -5.76 17.56 -7.61
C LEU A 422 -4.80 17.52 -8.81
N ILE A 423 -5.35 17.53 -10.02
CA ILE A 423 -4.69 17.60 -11.31
C ILE A 423 -5.48 18.57 -12.22
N PRO A 424 -4.92 19.10 -13.32
CA PRO A 424 -5.67 19.86 -14.31
C PRO A 424 -6.83 19.05 -14.90
N ASP A 425 -7.90 19.77 -15.27
CA ASP A 425 -8.97 19.29 -16.15
C ASP A 425 -9.51 17.89 -15.78
N HIS A 426 -9.89 17.74 -14.51
CA HIS A 426 -10.61 16.56 -14.02
C HIS A 426 -12.13 16.85 -14.07
N PRO A 427 -12.88 16.21 -15.00
CA PRO A 427 -14.23 16.65 -15.35
C PRO A 427 -15.32 16.14 -14.40
N GLU A 428 -15.05 15.11 -13.58
CA GLU A 428 -16.07 14.31 -12.92
C GLU A 428 -15.71 13.98 -11.47
N GLN A 429 -16.70 13.85 -10.61
CA GLN A 429 -16.52 13.50 -9.20
C GLN A 429 -16.48 11.97 -8.99
N ILE A 430 -15.52 11.31 -9.66
CA ILE A 430 -15.23 9.89 -9.48
C ILE A 430 -14.00 9.71 -8.59
N ASP A 431 -13.98 8.68 -7.74
CA ASP A 431 -12.76 8.34 -6.99
C ASP A 431 -11.68 7.86 -7.94
N ASP A 432 -10.53 8.53 -7.88
CA ASP A 432 -9.32 8.14 -8.59
C ASP A 432 -8.19 7.83 -7.61
N VAL A 433 -7.27 6.98 -8.06
CA VAL A 433 -6.02 6.69 -7.36
C VAL A 433 -4.94 7.64 -7.84
N TYR A 434 -4.29 8.30 -6.89
CA TYR A 434 -3.27 9.30 -7.13
C TYR A 434 -1.95 8.94 -6.43
N ILE A 435 -0.86 9.53 -6.91
CA ILE A 435 0.40 9.62 -6.16
C ILE A 435 0.80 11.09 -6.03
N ARG A 436 1.11 11.50 -4.80
CA ARG A 436 1.79 12.77 -4.53
C ARG A 436 3.31 12.53 -4.54
N HIS A 437 4.01 13.30 -5.36
CA HIS A 437 5.46 13.49 -5.24
C HIS A 437 5.70 14.64 -4.26
N LEU A 438 6.51 14.37 -3.24
CA LEU A 438 6.86 15.27 -2.15
C LEU A 438 8.36 15.62 -2.11
N CYS A 439 9.19 14.94 -2.91
CA CYS A 439 10.48 15.40 -3.42
C CYS A 439 10.71 14.89 -4.86
#